data_AF-A0A3C2B1F5-F1
#
_entry.id   AF-A0A3C2B1F5-F1
#
_cell.length_a   1.000
_cell.length_b   1.000
_cell.length_c   1.000
_cell.angle_alpha   90.00
_cell.angle_beta   90.00
_cell.angle_gamma   90.00
#
_symmetry.space_group_name_H-M   'P 1'
#
loop_
_entity.id
_entity.type
_entity.pdbx_description
1 polymer ?
#
loop_
_entity_poly.entity_id
_entity_poly.type
_entity_poly.pdbx_seq_one_letter_code
_entity_poly.pdbx_strand_id
1 'polypeptide(L)'
;MSSTDPRVLDAIVKAYDVRGTVPDQLNADVAHALGVAFARFCGASRMLVARDMRPSGPELVDAFTRGANEQGVDVVDLGLASTDLMYYAAGTLDAPGAMFTASHNPAQYNGVKFCLSGARAVGEGSGLEVVKATAAEVLTGNGPLPAATPGSRSSRNLLAAFADHVVSFVDPASIRPMRVVADTANGMGGLVVPAVFERLPQITLEVMFAELDGTFPNHPADPLQPANQRDLQARVVAGGFDVGLAFDGDADRVFVVDEAGRGLSGSTTTALLAAGVLRAHPGATILHNLICSRAVPEVVREHGGVPVRTKVGHSFIKQRMLETGAVFGGEHSAHYYFLRNYRAD
;
A
#
# COMPACT_ATOMS: atom_id res chain seq x y z
N MET A 1 -23.61 -7.20 16.50
CA MET A 1 -24.41 -6.07 15.98
C MET A 1 -24.89 -6.50 14.59
N SER A 2 -26.10 -6.09 14.16
CA SER A 2 -26.58 -6.43 12.82
C SER A 2 -25.62 -5.87 11.75
N SER A 3 -25.42 -6.56 10.62
CA SER A 3 -24.58 -6.09 9.49
C SER A 3 -25.07 -4.76 8.90
N THR A 4 -26.30 -4.36 9.23
CA THR A 4 -26.98 -3.13 8.80
C THR A 4 -26.93 -1.99 9.83
N ASP A 5 -26.29 -2.17 10.99
CA ASP A 5 -26.15 -1.12 11.99
C ASP A 5 -25.07 -0.11 11.57
N PRO A 6 -25.40 1.15 11.24
CA PRO A 6 -24.43 2.12 10.75
C PRO A 6 -23.33 2.44 11.78
N ARG A 7 -23.54 2.14 13.07
CA ARG A 7 -22.53 2.31 14.13
C ARG A 7 -21.30 1.43 13.92
N VAL A 8 -21.39 0.39 13.08
CA VAL A 8 -20.21 -0.42 12.69
C VAL A 8 -19.15 0.46 12.03
N LEU A 9 -19.56 1.48 11.28
CA LEU A 9 -18.65 2.41 10.58
C LEU A 9 -17.81 3.24 11.56
N ASP A 10 -18.33 3.59 12.73
CA ASP A 10 -17.54 4.25 13.79
C ASP A 10 -16.40 3.37 14.29
N ALA A 11 -16.59 2.06 14.26
CA ALA A 11 -15.59 1.10 14.71
C ALA A 11 -14.56 0.74 13.64
N ILE A 12 -14.88 0.85 12.34
CA ILE A 12 -13.98 0.41 11.26
C ILE A 12 -13.36 1.54 10.44
N VAL A 13 -13.98 2.71 10.36
CA VAL A 13 -13.39 3.87 9.68
C VAL A 13 -12.35 4.48 10.62
N LYS A 14 -11.08 4.42 10.22
CA LYS A 14 -9.93 4.93 10.96
C LYS A 14 -9.50 6.27 10.39
N ALA A 15 -8.39 6.81 10.88
CA ALA A 15 -7.87 8.09 10.41
C ALA A 15 -7.49 8.08 8.92
N TYR A 16 -7.06 6.95 8.35
CA TYR A 16 -6.49 6.93 6.99
C TYR A 16 -7.04 5.83 6.07
N ASP A 17 -7.80 4.88 6.62
CA ASP A 17 -8.36 3.75 5.90
C ASP A 17 -9.57 3.17 6.63
N VAL A 18 -10.19 2.13 6.05
CA VAL A 18 -11.23 1.32 6.70
C VAL A 18 -10.63 -0.04 7.06
N ARG A 19 -10.82 -0.51 8.29
CA ARG A 19 -10.35 -1.84 8.74
C ARG A 19 -11.32 -2.48 9.73
N GLY A 20 -11.67 -3.74 9.49
CA GLY A 20 -12.54 -4.51 10.37
C GLY A 20 -12.42 -6.02 10.16
N THR A 21 -12.95 -6.80 11.10
CA THR A 21 -13.08 -8.25 10.94
C THR A 21 -14.19 -8.62 9.96
N VAL A 22 -13.99 -9.71 9.22
CA VAL A 22 -14.97 -10.26 8.28
C VAL A 22 -15.55 -11.56 8.86
N PRO A 23 -16.89 -11.76 8.86
CA PRO A 23 -17.92 -10.87 8.30
C PRO A 23 -18.49 -9.85 9.30
N ASP A 24 -18.05 -9.87 10.56
CA ASP A 24 -18.75 -9.19 11.66
C ASP A 24 -18.77 -7.66 11.55
N GLN A 25 -17.67 -7.05 11.10
CA GLN A 25 -17.53 -5.60 11.01
C GLN A 25 -17.48 -5.12 9.55
N LEU A 26 -16.86 -5.89 8.66
CA LEU A 26 -16.79 -5.64 7.22
C LEU A 26 -17.37 -6.85 6.48
N ASN A 27 -18.38 -6.61 5.65
CA ASN A 27 -19.09 -7.62 4.86
C ASN A 27 -19.62 -7.00 3.57
N ALA A 28 -20.37 -7.77 2.77
CA ALA A 28 -20.92 -7.32 1.50
C ALA A 28 -21.81 -6.06 1.62
N ASP A 29 -22.64 -5.94 2.65
CA ASP A 29 -23.52 -4.76 2.83
C ASP A 29 -22.68 -3.49 3.07
N VAL A 30 -21.70 -3.58 3.97
CA VAL A 30 -20.78 -2.48 4.27
C VAL A 30 -19.92 -2.13 3.05
N ALA A 31 -19.40 -3.12 2.32
CA ALA A 31 -18.60 -2.89 1.12
C ALA A 31 -19.44 -2.24 0.00
N HIS A 32 -20.69 -2.65 -0.19
CA HIS A 32 -21.63 -2.00 -1.11
C HIS A 32 -21.87 -0.54 -0.73
N ALA A 33 -22.17 -0.27 0.54
CA ALA A 33 -22.36 1.09 1.05
C ALA A 33 -21.13 1.98 0.84
N LEU A 34 -19.92 1.45 1.07
CA LEU A 34 -18.66 2.13 0.78
C LEU A 34 -18.47 2.38 -0.72
N GLY A 35 -18.90 1.46 -1.59
CA GLY A 35 -18.89 1.62 -3.05
C GLY A 35 -19.76 2.78 -3.52
N VAL A 36 -21.01 2.83 -3.05
CA VAL A 36 -21.93 3.95 -3.31
C VAL A 36 -21.33 5.27 -2.82
N ALA A 37 -20.85 5.28 -1.57
CA ALA A 37 -20.31 6.48 -0.94
C ALA A 37 -19.07 7.02 -1.63
N PHE A 38 -18.12 6.14 -1.99
CA PHE A 38 -16.89 6.54 -2.65
C PHE A 38 -17.15 7.04 -4.07
N ALA A 39 -18.04 6.39 -4.82
CA ALA A 39 -18.46 6.85 -6.14
C ALA A 39 -19.04 8.27 -6.11
N ARG A 40 -19.90 8.55 -5.14
CA ARG A 40 -20.47 9.89 -4.92
C ARG A 40 -19.43 10.90 -4.50
N PHE A 41 -18.54 10.54 -3.57
CA PHE A 41 -17.50 11.42 -3.09
C PHE A 41 -16.52 11.84 -4.19
N CYS A 42 -16.10 10.89 -5.04
CA CYS A 42 -15.14 11.18 -6.10
C CYS A 42 -15.74 11.97 -7.26
N GLY A 43 -17.04 11.79 -7.55
CA GLY A 43 -17.69 12.44 -8.70
C GLY A 43 -17.06 12.10 -10.06
N ALA A 44 -16.33 10.98 -10.14
CA ALA A 44 -15.63 10.53 -11.33
C ALA A 44 -16.53 9.58 -12.16
N SER A 45 -16.37 9.58 -13.48
CA SER A 45 -17.06 8.63 -14.36
C SER A 45 -16.45 7.22 -14.31
N ARG A 46 -15.23 7.09 -13.76
CA ARG A 46 -14.51 5.84 -13.62
C ARG A 46 -13.75 5.78 -12.30
N MET A 47 -13.63 4.59 -11.72
CA MET A 47 -12.71 4.29 -10.63
C MET A 47 -12.01 2.94 -10.83
N LEU A 48 -10.96 2.72 -10.04
CA LEU A 48 -10.17 1.51 -10.03
C LEU A 48 -10.45 0.73 -8.74
N VAL A 49 -10.47 -0.59 -8.82
CA VAL A 49 -10.53 -1.47 -7.65
C VAL A 49 -9.46 -2.54 -7.76
N ALA A 50 -8.85 -2.89 -6.63
CA ALA A 50 -7.87 -3.95 -6.52
C ALA A 50 -8.03 -4.65 -5.17
N ARG A 51 -7.43 -5.84 -5.01
CA ARG A 51 -7.43 -6.56 -3.73
C ARG A 51 -6.13 -7.29 -3.47
N ASP A 52 -5.85 -7.51 -2.19
CA ASP A 52 -4.85 -8.47 -1.74
C ASP A 52 -5.36 -9.92 -1.90
N MET A 53 -4.53 -10.87 -1.48
CA MET A 53 -4.79 -12.31 -1.58
C MET A 53 -5.78 -12.86 -0.53
N ARG A 54 -6.38 -12.02 0.32
CA ARG A 54 -7.28 -12.52 1.37
C ARG A 54 -8.52 -13.19 0.77
N PRO A 55 -8.97 -14.33 1.33
CA PRO A 55 -10.13 -15.05 0.83
C PRO A 55 -11.43 -14.25 0.81
N SER A 56 -11.58 -13.25 1.69
CA SER A 56 -12.74 -12.35 1.73
C SER A 56 -12.75 -11.28 0.64
N GLY A 57 -11.61 -11.04 -0.02
CA GLY A 57 -11.46 -9.97 -1.02
C GLY A 57 -12.45 -10.04 -2.19
N PRO A 58 -12.65 -11.20 -2.87
CA PRO A 58 -13.57 -11.31 -4.00
C PRO A 58 -15.00 -10.83 -3.70
N GLU A 59 -15.60 -11.27 -2.58
CA GLU A 59 -16.96 -10.88 -2.20
C GLU A 59 -17.07 -9.38 -1.91
N LEU A 60 -16.09 -8.82 -1.20
CA LEU A 60 -16.06 -7.40 -0.84
C LEU A 60 -15.88 -6.50 -2.08
N VAL A 61 -14.97 -6.88 -2.99
CA VAL A 61 -14.76 -6.17 -4.26
C VAL A 61 -16.01 -6.21 -5.12
N ASP A 62 -16.67 -7.37 -5.21
CA ASP A 62 -17.90 -7.51 -5.99
C ASP A 62 -19.01 -6.61 -5.43
N ALA A 63 -19.21 -6.60 -4.11
CA ALA A 63 -20.21 -5.76 -3.47
C ALA A 63 -19.93 -4.26 -3.63
N PHE A 64 -18.67 -3.84 -3.43
CA PHE A 64 -18.23 -2.47 -3.66
C PHE A 64 -18.43 -2.03 -5.11
N THR A 65 -18.06 -2.89 -6.06
CA THR A 65 -18.24 -2.63 -7.50
C THR A 65 -19.70 -2.46 -7.87
N ARG A 66 -20.62 -3.27 -7.31
CA ARG A 66 -22.06 -3.06 -7.51
C ARG A 66 -22.50 -1.69 -7.01
N GLY A 67 -22.11 -1.29 -5.80
CA GLY A 67 -22.45 0.01 -5.23
C GLY A 67 -21.96 1.19 -6.08
N ALA A 68 -20.73 1.10 -6.61
CA ALA A 68 -20.20 2.11 -7.52
C ALA A 68 -20.94 2.15 -8.88
N ASN A 69 -21.19 0.99 -9.48
CA ASN A 69 -21.91 0.89 -10.75
C ASN A 69 -23.34 1.40 -10.65
N GLU A 70 -24.05 1.17 -9.53
CA GLU A 70 -25.39 1.73 -9.29
C GLU A 70 -25.40 3.27 -9.32
N GLN A 71 -24.28 3.91 -9.02
CA GLN A 71 -24.11 5.37 -9.11
C GLN A 71 -23.66 5.83 -10.51
N GLY A 72 -23.64 4.94 -11.51
CA GLY A 72 -23.28 5.26 -12.89
C GLY A 72 -21.78 5.35 -13.15
N VAL A 73 -20.94 4.86 -12.21
CA VAL A 73 -19.47 4.91 -12.33
C VAL A 73 -18.95 3.59 -12.89
N ASP A 74 -18.11 3.65 -13.93
CA ASP A 74 -17.41 2.48 -14.45
C ASP A 74 -16.29 2.04 -13.50
N VAL A 75 -16.20 0.74 -13.22
CA VAL A 75 -15.15 0.15 -12.39
C VAL A 75 -14.15 -0.61 -13.26
N VAL A 76 -12.87 -0.28 -13.13
CA VAL A 76 -11.76 -1.06 -13.70
C VAL A 76 -11.15 -1.91 -12.59
N ASP A 77 -11.36 -3.21 -12.67
CA ASP A 77 -10.83 -4.19 -11.75
C ASP A 77 -9.40 -4.61 -12.15
N LEU A 78 -8.45 -4.28 -11.28
CA LEU A 78 -7.04 -4.61 -11.44
C LEU A 78 -6.71 -6.04 -10.97
N GLY A 79 -7.67 -6.72 -10.35
CA GLY A 79 -7.52 -8.06 -9.79
C GLY A 79 -6.66 -8.06 -8.52
N LEU A 80 -5.77 -9.04 -8.44
CA LEU A 80 -4.75 -9.12 -7.39
C LEU A 80 -3.68 -8.05 -7.61
N ALA A 81 -3.44 -7.21 -6.61
CA ALA A 81 -2.38 -6.21 -6.63
C ALA A 81 -1.83 -5.97 -5.23
N SER A 82 -0.62 -5.44 -5.15
CA SER A 82 -0.11 -4.77 -3.95
C SER A 82 -0.65 -3.34 -3.86
N THR A 83 -0.53 -2.73 -2.68
CA THR A 83 -1.04 -1.36 -2.46
C THR A 83 -0.29 -0.31 -3.30
N ASP A 84 1.02 -0.45 -3.46
CA ASP A 84 1.87 0.39 -4.31
C ASP A 84 1.50 0.28 -5.82
N LEU A 85 1.17 -0.91 -6.32
CA LEU A 85 0.66 -1.12 -7.67
C LEU A 85 -0.67 -0.40 -7.88
N MET A 86 -1.58 -0.46 -6.92
CA MET A 86 -2.84 0.30 -6.97
C MET A 86 -2.57 1.81 -7.02
N TYR A 87 -1.63 2.34 -6.23
CA TYR A 87 -1.27 3.76 -6.32
C TYR A 87 -0.64 4.14 -7.67
N TYR A 88 0.26 3.31 -8.21
CA TYR A 88 0.79 3.50 -9.56
C TYR A 88 -0.32 3.52 -10.62
N ALA A 89 -1.31 2.63 -10.50
CA ALA A 89 -2.45 2.60 -11.40
C ALA A 89 -3.33 3.85 -11.29
N ALA A 90 -3.62 4.31 -10.07
CA ALA A 90 -4.37 5.56 -9.83
C ALA A 90 -3.63 6.79 -10.37
N GLY A 91 -2.29 6.77 -10.35
CA GLY A 91 -1.44 7.80 -10.92
C GLY A 91 -1.39 7.78 -12.45
N THR A 92 -1.22 6.61 -13.05
CA THR A 92 -1.05 6.47 -14.51
C THR A 92 -2.35 6.53 -15.28
N LEU A 93 -3.45 6.02 -14.70
CA LEU A 93 -4.78 6.05 -15.30
C LEU A 93 -5.59 7.29 -14.91
N ASP A 94 -5.03 8.14 -14.04
CA ASP A 94 -5.65 9.35 -13.47
C ASP A 94 -7.10 9.10 -13.00
N ALA A 95 -7.26 8.07 -12.17
CA ALA A 95 -8.56 7.66 -11.65
C ALA A 95 -8.49 7.38 -10.13
N PRO A 96 -9.58 7.64 -9.37
CA PRO A 96 -9.68 7.22 -7.98
C PRO A 96 -9.55 5.70 -7.83
N GLY A 97 -9.07 5.26 -6.67
CA GLY A 97 -8.75 3.87 -6.38
C GLY A 97 -9.26 3.39 -5.03
N ALA A 98 -9.69 2.13 -4.98
CA ALA A 98 -10.01 1.40 -3.76
C ALA A 98 -9.19 0.10 -3.71
N MET A 99 -8.24 0.03 -2.78
CA MET A 99 -7.43 -1.16 -2.53
C MET A 99 -8.03 -1.95 -1.36
N PHE A 100 -8.56 -3.14 -1.62
CA PHE A 100 -9.04 -4.04 -0.57
C PHE A 100 -7.87 -4.80 0.06
N THR A 101 -7.59 -4.48 1.32
CA THR A 101 -6.44 -4.99 2.06
C THR A 101 -6.62 -4.75 3.55
N ALA A 102 -6.11 -5.66 4.37
CA ALA A 102 -5.92 -5.43 5.81
C ALA A 102 -4.46 -5.13 6.19
N SER A 103 -3.60 -4.92 5.19
CA SER A 103 -2.15 -4.83 5.33
C SER A 103 -1.62 -6.01 6.13
N HIS A 104 -1.06 -5.76 7.31
CA HIS A 104 -0.48 -6.75 8.21
C HIS A 104 -1.43 -7.29 9.29
N ASN A 105 -2.70 -6.85 9.32
CA ASN A 105 -3.65 -7.37 10.29
C ASN A 105 -3.85 -8.90 10.10
N PRO A 106 -4.24 -9.65 11.16
CA PRO A 106 -4.51 -11.08 11.07
C PRO A 106 -5.51 -11.48 9.96
N ALA A 107 -5.50 -12.74 9.54
CA ALA A 107 -6.29 -13.26 8.41
C ALA A 107 -7.80 -12.92 8.45
N GLN A 108 -8.40 -12.87 9.64
CA GLN A 108 -9.82 -12.54 9.81
C GLN A 108 -10.17 -11.07 9.53
N TYR A 109 -9.17 -10.20 9.33
CA TYR A 109 -9.39 -8.81 8.96
C TYR A 109 -9.40 -8.61 7.45
N ASN A 110 -10.17 -7.62 7.01
CA ASN A 110 -9.99 -6.97 5.72
C ASN A 110 -10.21 -5.46 5.89
N GLY A 111 -10.10 -4.70 4.81
CA GLY A 111 -10.18 -3.25 4.84
C GLY A 111 -10.20 -2.66 3.44
N VAL A 112 -10.25 -1.35 3.37
CA VAL A 112 -10.07 -0.62 2.12
C VAL A 112 -9.26 0.65 2.34
N LYS A 113 -8.22 0.82 1.50
CA LYS A 113 -7.45 2.07 1.37
C LYS A 113 -7.97 2.82 0.15
N PHE A 114 -8.39 4.07 0.34
CA PHE A 114 -8.91 4.92 -0.73
C PHE A 114 -7.85 5.94 -1.20
N CYS A 115 -7.83 6.20 -2.49
CA CYS A 115 -7.11 7.34 -3.06
C CYS A 115 -7.92 8.02 -4.16
N LEU A 116 -7.74 9.32 -4.33
CA LEU A 116 -8.20 10.03 -5.52
C LEU A 116 -7.22 9.81 -6.68
N SER A 117 -7.56 10.35 -7.84
CA SER A 117 -6.67 10.39 -9.00
C SER A 117 -5.30 10.98 -8.64
N GLY A 118 -4.24 10.49 -9.29
CA GLY A 118 -2.87 10.87 -8.93
C GLY A 118 -2.39 10.30 -7.59
N ALA A 119 -3.00 9.20 -7.12
CA ALA A 119 -2.74 8.54 -5.83
C ALA A 119 -2.85 9.46 -4.60
N ARG A 120 -3.64 10.55 -4.69
CA ARG A 120 -3.84 11.49 -3.59
C ARG A 120 -4.60 10.82 -2.46
N ALA A 121 -4.12 10.96 -1.23
CA ALA A 121 -4.69 10.29 -0.07
C ALA A 121 -6.15 10.70 0.20
N VAL A 122 -6.96 9.75 0.66
CA VAL A 122 -8.27 9.99 1.26
C VAL A 122 -8.23 9.47 2.69
N GLY A 123 -8.32 10.38 3.65
CA GLY A 123 -8.30 10.11 5.08
C GLY A 123 -9.05 11.18 5.87
N GLU A 124 -8.71 11.32 7.14
CA GLU A 124 -9.18 12.36 8.05
C GLU A 124 -8.89 13.74 7.43
N GLY A 125 -9.93 14.58 7.36
CA GLY A 125 -9.84 15.92 6.76
C GLY A 125 -9.70 15.97 5.24
N SER A 126 -9.62 14.83 4.54
CA SER A 126 -9.44 14.76 3.07
C SER A 126 -10.51 13.96 2.34
N GLY A 127 -11.55 13.49 3.05
CA GLY A 127 -12.75 12.93 2.43
C GLY A 127 -13.32 11.70 3.09
N LEU A 128 -12.55 11.00 3.93
CA LEU A 128 -12.98 9.73 4.50
C LEU A 128 -14.22 9.86 5.39
N GLU A 129 -14.38 11.00 6.07
CA GLU A 129 -15.60 11.30 6.85
C GLU A 129 -16.84 11.50 5.98
N VAL A 130 -16.68 12.03 4.76
CA VAL A 130 -17.77 12.18 3.78
C VAL A 130 -18.20 10.81 3.26
N VAL A 131 -17.23 9.95 2.97
CA VAL A 131 -17.47 8.56 2.57
C VAL A 131 -18.20 7.82 3.70
N LYS A 132 -17.73 7.95 4.94
CA LYS A 132 -18.36 7.35 6.12
C LYS A 132 -19.82 7.81 6.30
N ALA A 133 -20.07 9.11 6.24
CA ALA A 133 -21.42 9.66 6.40
C ALA A 133 -22.38 9.14 5.33
N THR A 134 -21.95 9.15 4.06
CA THR A 134 -22.76 8.64 2.94
C THR A 134 -23.00 7.13 3.06
N ALA A 135 -21.99 6.35 3.46
CA ALA A 135 -22.15 4.91 3.67
C ALA A 135 -23.14 4.60 4.80
N ALA A 136 -23.15 5.41 5.87
CA ALA A 136 -24.12 5.27 6.95
C ALA A 136 -25.57 5.51 6.46
N GLU A 137 -25.78 6.51 5.59
CA GLU A 137 -27.08 6.75 4.96
C GLU A 137 -27.54 5.54 4.14
N VAL A 138 -26.64 4.95 3.34
CA VAL A 138 -26.92 3.74 2.55
C VAL A 138 -27.34 2.56 3.45
N LEU A 139 -26.61 2.30 4.55
CA LEU A 139 -26.93 1.22 5.49
C LEU A 139 -28.30 1.40 6.18
N THR A 140 -28.78 2.63 6.30
CA THR A 140 -30.12 2.93 6.86
C THR A 140 -31.23 2.99 5.81
N GLY A 141 -30.91 2.72 4.53
CA GLY A 141 -31.87 2.80 3.42
C GLY A 141 -32.18 4.22 2.96
N ASN A 142 -31.45 5.22 3.46
CA ASN A 142 -31.59 6.64 3.09
C ASN A 142 -30.47 7.11 2.15
N GLY A 143 -29.75 6.17 1.55
CA GLY A 143 -28.65 6.45 0.64
C GLY A 143 -29.09 7.15 -0.65
N PRO A 144 -28.13 7.65 -1.43
CA PRO A 144 -28.43 8.29 -2.69
C PRO A 144 -29.13 7.35 -3.67
N LEU A 145 -30.10 7.89 -4.41
CA LEU A 145 -30.79 7.14 -5.47
C LEU A 145 -29.79 6.66 -6.54
N PRO A 146 -29.99 5.46 -7.11
CA PRO A 146 -29.21 4.98 -8.25
C PRO A 146 -29.27 5.93 -9.45
N ALA A 147 -28.22 5.91 -10.27
CA ALA A 147 -28.21 6.58 -11.57
C ALA A 147 -29.19 5.93 -12.54
N ALA A 148 -29.66 6.70 -13.53
CA ALA A 148 -30.57 6.18 -14.56
C ALA A 148 -29.94 5.06 -15.40
N THR A 149 -28.63 5.13 -15.63
CA THR A 149 -27.85 4.11 -16.32
C THR A 149 -26.75 3.63 -15.37
N PRO A 150 -26.68 2.32 -15.06
CA PRO A 150 -25.60 1.79 -14.25
C PRO A 150 -24.28 1.81 -15.02
N GLY A 151 -23.18 1.97 -14.29
CA GLY A 151 -21.83 1.78 -14.80
C GLY A 151 -21.52 0.32 -15.10
N SER A 152 -20.34 0.08 -15.67
CA SER A 152 -19.88 -1.24 -16.09
C SER A 152 -18.60 -1.65 -15.35
N ARG A 153 -18.36 -2.97 -15.25
CA ARG A 153 -17.09 -3.51 -14.78
C ARG A 153 -16.25 -3.97 -15.96
N SER A 154 -14.98 -3.57 -15.98
CA SER A 154 -13.95 -4.09 -16.90
C SER A 154 -12.75 -4.57 -16.10
N SER A 155 -11.84 -5.33 -16.71
CA SER A 155 -10.61 -5.80 -16.03
C SER A 155 -9.36 -5.33 -16.77
N ARG A 156 -8.30 -5.04 -16.01
CA ARG A 156 -6.99 -4.65 -16.55
C ARG A 156 -5.85 -5.08 -15.64
N ASN A 157 -4.94 -5.91 -16.15
CA ASN A 157 -3.71 -6.25 -15.44
C ASN A 157 -2.61 -5.19 -15.70
N LEU A 158 -2.00 -4.66 -14.64
CA LEU A 158 -0.92 -3.68 -14.70
C LEU A 158 0.41 -4.16 -14.10
N LEU A 159 0.54 -5.43 -13.71
CA LEU A 159 1.72 -5.97 -13.02
C LEU A 159 3.01 -5.74 -13.79
N ALA A 160 3.03 -6.05 -15.10
CA ALA A 160 4.22 -5.85 -15.92
C ALA A 160 4.61 -4.37 -16.04
N ALA A 161 3.63 -3.48 -16.27
CA ALA A 161 3.87 -2.03 -16.37
C ALA A 161 4.36 -1.44 -15.04
N PHE A 162 3.81 -1.93 -13.91
CA PHE A 162 4.27 -1.57 -12.58
C PHE A 162 5.70 -2.04 -12.32
N ALA A 163 6.03 -3.30 -12.67
CA ALA A 163 7.38 -3.82 -12.53
C ALA A 163 8.39 -2.97 -13.34
N ASP A 164 8.06 -2.61 -14.58
CA ASP A 164 8.90 -1.73 -15.40
C ASP A 164 9.03 -0.32 -14.79
N HIS A 165 7.96 0.20 -14.17
CA HIS A 165 8.01 1.46 -13.44
C HIS A 165 8.96 1.40 -12.25
N VAL A 166 8.89 0.36 -11.41
CA VAL A 166 9.80 0.17 -10.26
C VAL A 166 11.25 0.09 -10.72
N VAL A 167 11.54 -0.67 -11.78
CA VAL A 167 12.89 -0.79 -12.33
C VAL A 167 13.42 0.54 -12.86
N SER A 168 12.55 1.44 -13.34
CA SER A 168 12.95 2.78 -13.82
C SER A 168 13.52 3.71 -12.74
N PHE A 169 13.48 3.31 -11.46
CA PHE A 169 14.09 4.07 -10.35
C PHE A 169 15.60 3.89 -10.27
N VAL A 170 16.13 2.84 -10.91
CA VAL A 170 17.54 2.49 -10.88
C VAL A 170 18.07 2.31 -12.31
N ASP A 171 19.39 2.27 -12.45
CA ASP A 171 20.03 1.77 -13.67
C ASP A 171 20.37 0.28 -13.46
N PRO A 172 19.67 -0.66 -14.12
CA PRO A 172 19.94 -2.09 -13.97
C PRO A 172 21.38 -2.49 -14.33
N ALA A 173 22.02 -1.76 -15.24
CA ALA A 173 23.41 -2.06 -15.64
C ALA A 173 24.43 -1.70 -14.55
N SER A 174 24.06 -0.81 -13.62
CA SER A 174 24.90 -0.41 -12.48
C SER A 174 24.86 -1.41 -11.31
N ILE A 175 23.95 -2.37 -11.34
CA ILE A 175 23.76 -3.35 -10.27
C ILE A 175 24.83 -4.44 -10.38
N ARG A 176 25.66 -4.57 -9.35
CA ARG A 176 26.62 -5.68 -9.24
C ARG A 176 25.87 -7.02 -9.07
N PRO A 177 26.47 -8.15 -9.45
CA PRO A 177 25.92 -9.46 -9.10
C PRO A 177 25.67 -9.57 -7.60
N MET A 178 24.45 -9.96 -7.21
CA MET A 178 24.00 -10.07 -5.81
C MET A 178 23.06 -11.25 -5.64
N ARG A 179 23.08 -11.82 -4.44
CA ARG A 179 22.12 -12.84 -4.00
C ARG A 179 21.15 -12.20 -3.02
N VAL A 180 19.87 -12.23 -3.36
CA VAL A 180 18.79 -11.65 -2.55
C VAL A 180 17.84 -12.76 -2.13
N VAL A 181 17.40 -12.72 -0.88
CA VAL A 181 16.27 -13.53 -0.41
C VAL A 181 15.13 -12.62 0.02
N ALA A 182 13.92 -12.87 -0.47
CA ALA A 182 12.73 -12.12 -0.13
C ALA A 182 11.74 -13.02 0.62
N ASP A 183 11.42 -12.67 1.85
CA ASP A 183 10.32 -13.23 2.60
C ASP A 183 9.04 -12.44 2.30
N THR A 184 8.11 -13.10 1.63
CA THR A 184 6.83 -12.49 1.23
C THR A 184 5.69 -12.87 2.16
N ALA A 185 5.92 -13.70 3.18
CA ALA A 185 4.93 -14.10 4.18
C ALA A 185 3.57 -14.52 3.61
N ASN A 186 3.54 -15.20 2.45
CA ASN A 186 2.32 -15.53 1.69
C ASN A 186 1.48 -14.32 1.22
N GLY A 187 2.04 -13.12 1.33
CA GLY A 187 1.47 -11.84 0.94
C GLY A 187 1.69 -11.45 -0.52
N MET A 188 1.24 -10.24 -0.86
CA MET A 188 1.32 -9.71 -2.22
C MET A 188 2.75 -9.53 -2.73
N GLY A 189 3.76 -9.57 -1.85
CA GLY A 189 5.15 -9.66 -2.24
C GLY A 189 5.43 -10.86 -3.17
N GLY A 190 4.72 -11.98 -2.99
CA GLY A 190 4.83 -13.17 -3.84
C GLY A 190 4.37 -12.92 -5.29
N LEU A 191 3.57 -11.88 -5.52
CA LEU A 191 3.16 -11.44 -6.85
C LEU A 191 4.14 -10.43 -7.45
N VAL A 192 4.50 -9.38 -6.70
CA VAL A 192 5.22 -8.23 -7.26
C VAL A 192 6.74 -8.41 -7.26
N VAL A 193 7.31 -9.05 -6.25
CA VAL A 193 8.77 -9.21 -6.13
C VAL A 193 9.34 -10.03 -7.29
N PRO A 194 8.80 -11.22 -7.66
CA PRO A 194 9.29 -11.93 -8.82
C PRO A 194 9.20 -11.10 -10.11
N ALA A 195 8.07 -10.43 -10.33
CA ALA A 195 7.84 -9.62 -11.53
C ALA A 195 8.88 -8.49 -11.68
N VAL A 196 9.24 -7.82 -10.58
CA VAL A 196 10.29 -6.78 -10.60
C VAL A 196 11.68 -7.39 -10.86
N PHE A 197 12.05 -8.44 -10.13
CA PHE A 197 13.40 -9.00 -10.19
C PHE A 197 13.70 -9.77 -11.48
N GLU A 198 12.68 -10.23 -12.21
CA GLU A 198 12.84 -10.76 -13.59
C GLU A 198 13.49 -9.74 -14.54
N ARG A 199 13.36 -8.44 -14.28
CA ARG A 199 14.03 -7.38 -15.06
C ARG A 199 15.48 -7.11 -14.61
N LEU A 200 15.96 -7.77 -13.55
CA LEU A 200 17.26 -7.53 -12.92
C LEU A 200 18.12 -8.79 -12.97
N PRO A 201 18.62 -9.21 -14.15
CA PRO A 201 19.29 -10.50 -14.34
C PRO A 201 20.61 -10.65 -13.57
N GLN A 202 21.17 -9.55 -13.04
CA GLN A 202 22.35 -9.57 -12.17
C GLN A 202 22.02 -10.08 -10.76
N ILE A 203 20.74 -10.08 -10.37
CA ILE A 203 20.30 -10.51 -9.05
C ILE A 203 19.80 -11.96 -9.12
N THR A 204 20.41 -12.81 -8.30
CA THR A 204 19.85 -14.13 -8.00
C THR A 204 18.86 -13.99 -6.84
N LEU A 205 17.57 -14.09 -7.14
CA LEU A 205 16.50 -14.00 -6.17
C LEU A 205 16.06 -15.39 -5.68
N GLU A 206 15.91 -15.53 -4.37
CA GLU A 206 15.08 -16.57 -3.75
C GLU A 206 13.87 -15.93 -3.08
N VAL A 207 12.68 -16.54 -3.25
CA VAL A 207 11.46 -16.07 -2.58
C VAL A 207 11.00 -17.12 -1.58
N MET A 208 10.97 -16.74 -0.30
CA MET A 208 10.41 -17.52 0.78
C MET A 208 8.92 -17.25 0.90
N PHE A 209 8.13 -18.32 1.12
CA PHE A 209 6.69 -18.23 1.33
C PHE A 209 5.98 -17.46 0.19
N ALA A 210 6.32 -17.78 -1.07
CA ALA A 210 5.87 -17.08 -2.27
C ALA A 210 4.37 -17.25 -2.57
N GLU A 211 3.78 -18.34 -2.07
CA GLU A 211 2.43 -18.74 -2.43
C GLU A 211 1.43 -17.78 -1.82
N LEU A 212 0.61 -17.14 -2.66
CA LEU A 212 -0.41 -16.19 -2.21
C LEU A 212 -1.48 -16.91 -1.39
N ASP A 213 -1.41 -16.73 -0.07
CA ASP A 213 -2.31 -17.36 0.90
C ASP A 213 -2.58 -16.40 2.06
N GLY A 214 -3.74 -15.72 1.99
CA GLY A 214 -4.17 -14.77 3.01
C GLY A 214 -4.59 -15.38 4.35
N THR A 215 -4.44 -16.71 4.53
CA THR A 215 -4.52 -17.35 5.85
C THR A 215 -3.22 -17.26 6.63
N PHE A 216 -2.11 -16.86 5.97
CA PHE A 216 -0.77 -16.68 6.54
C PHE A 216 -0.25 -17.92 7.29
N PRO A 217 -0.08 -19.07 6.60
CA PRO A 217 0.21 -20.35 7.24
C PRO A 217 1.61 -20.44 7.87
N ASN A 218 2.58 -19.62 7.43
CA ASN A 218 3.96 -19.68 7.92
C ASN A 218 4.19 -18.77 9.13
N HIS A 219 3.91 -17.47 8.98
CA HIS A 219 3.91 -16.50 10.06
C HIS A 219 3.06 -15.28 9.66
N PRO A 220 2.65 -14.42 10.61
CA PRO A 220 1.98 -13.17 10.28
C PRO A 220 2.85 -12.29 9.37
N ALA A 221 2.23 -11.66 8.37
CA ALA A 221 2.88 -10.72 7.47
C ALA A 221 3.08 -9.32 8.10
N ASP A 222 3.68 -9.28 9.30
CA ASP A 222 4.10 -8.05 9.97
C ASP A 222 5.62 -8.08 10.25
N PRO A 223 6.46 -7.69 9.28
CA PRO A 223 7.90 -7.71 9.42
C PRO A 223 8.43 -6.71 10.47
N LEU A 224 7.61 -5.80 11.00
CA LEU A 224 8.02 -4.97 12.13
C LEU A 224 8.26 -5.79 13.40
N GLN A 225 7.60 -6.95 13.54
CA GLN A 225 7.83 -7.85 14.67
C GLN A 225 9.08 -8.69 14.44
N PRO A 226 10.09 -8.63 15.34
CA PRO A 226 11.33 -9.40 15.17
C PRO A 226 11.10 -10.92 15.02
N ALA A 227 10.07 -11.47 15.68
CA ALA A 227 9.72 -12.89 15.59
C ALA A 227 9.38 -13.32 14.15
N ASN A 228 8.79 -12.44 13.35
CA ASN A 228 8.39 -12.71 11.97
C ASN A 228 9.56 -12.59 10.99
N GLN A 229 10.72 -12.09 11.42
CA GLN A 229 11.93 -12.04 10.58
C GLN A 229 12.90 -13.19 10.84
N ARG A 230 12.66 -14.02 11.87
CA ARG A 230 13.62 -15.03 12.33
C ARG A 230 14.04 -15.99 11.21
N ASP A 231 13.09 -16.45 10.43
CA ASP A 231 13.33 -17.44 9.39
C ASP A 231 14.11 -16.82 8.21
N LEU A 232 13.77 -15.58 7.82
CA LEU A 232 14.55 -14.80 6.87
C LEU A 232 15.99 -14.57 7.35
N GLN A 233 16.18 -14.15 8.60
CA GLN A 233 17.52 -13.92 9.17
C GLN A 233 18.38 -15.19 9.14
N ALA A 234 17.81 -16.32 9.55
CA ALA A 234 18.48 -17.62 9.46
C ALA A 234 18.81 -18.00 8.01
N ARG A 235 17.87 -17.74 7.08
CA ARG A 235 18.05 -18.06 5.66
C ARG A 235 19.15 -17.23 5.01
N VAL A 236 19.23 -15.94 5.33
CA VAL A 236 20.29 -15.03 4.86
C VAL A 236 21.67 -15.59 5.22
N VAL A 237 21.89 -15.90 6.50
CA VAL A 237 23.18 -16.40 7.00
C VAL A 237 23.50 -17.78 6.45
N ALA A 238 22.57 -18.73 6.54
CA ALA A 238 22.78 -20.11 6.07
C ALA A 238 22.97 -20.18 4.55
N GLY A 239 22.34 -19.25 3.82
CA GLY A 239 22.44 -19.15 2.37
C GLY A 239 23.63 -18.36 1.86
N GLY A 240 24.26 -17.53 2.70
CA GLY A 240 25.24 -16.54 2.25
C GLY A 240 24.63 -15.54 1.25
N PHE A 241 23.45 -15.01 1.56
CA PHE A 241 22.83 -13.93 0.77
C PHE A 241 23.46 -12.58 1.13
N ASP A 242 23.53 -11.68 0.14
CA ASP A 242 24.01 -10.31 0.35
C ASP A 242 22.99 -9.47 1.15
N VAL A 243 21.70 -9.76 1.00
CA VAL A 243 20.61 -9.02 1.65
C VAL A 243 19.33 -9.86 1.71
N GLY A 244 18.59 -9.69 2.81
CA GLY A 244 17.24 -10.18 2.98
C GLY A 244 16.21 -9.05 2.92
N LEU A 245 15.05 -9.31 2.31
CA LEU A 245 13.92 -8.39 2.23
C LEU A 245 12.70 -9.04 2.87
N ALA A 246 12.02 -8.38 3.80
CA ALA A 246 10.78 -8.86 4.40
C ALA A 246 9.63 -7.92 4.08
N PHE A 247 8.58 -8.43 3.43
CA PHE A 247 7.42 -7.65 3.03
C PHE A 247 6.23 -7.91 3.96
N ASP A 248 5.32 -6.93 4.07
CA ASP A 248 4.05 -7.14 4.72
C ASP A 248 2.97 -7.64 3.75
N GLY A 249 1.74 -7.86 4.26
CA GLY A 249 0.70 -8.58 3.54
C GLY A 249 0.32 -7.99 2.18
N ASP A 250 0.34 -6.66 2.04
CA ASP A 250 0.02 -5.94 0.81
C ASP A 250 1.22 -5.25 0.15
N ALA A 251 2.42 -5.59 0.62
CA ALA A 251 3.72 -5.25 0.06
C ALA A 251 4.04 -3.74 -0.08
N ASP A 252 3.36 -2.87 0.67
CA ASP A 252 3.72 -1.44 0.73
C ASP A 252 4.77 -1.12 1.81
N ARG A 253 5.18 -2.13 2.58
CA ARG A 253 6.31 -2.05 3.52
C ARG A 253 7.37 -3.08 3.21
N VAL A 254 8.64 -2.67 3.34
CA VAL A 254 9.79 -3.58 3.24
C VAL A 254 10.81 -3.33 4.34
N PHE A 255 11.17 -4.39 5.06
CA PHE A 255 12.26 -4.39 6.04
C PHE A 255 13.48 -5.08 5.46
N VAL A 256 14.66 -4.64 5.86
CA VAL A 256 15.93 -5.11 5.30
C VAL A 256 16.68 -5.90 6.37
N VAL A 257 17.27 -7.02 5.98
CA VAL A 257 18.18 -7.83 6.79
C VAL A 257 19.55 -7.82 6.09
N ASP A 258 20.61 -7.48 6.81
CA ASP A 258 21.97 -7.48 6.27
C ASP A 258 22.56 -8.89 6.12
N GLU A 259 23.73 -9.01 5.52
CA GLU A 259 24.42 -10.28 5.25
C GLU A 259 24.77 -11.08 6.52
N ALA A 260 24.83 -10.40 7.67
CA ALA A 260 25.07 -11.02 8.97
C ALA A 260 23.76 -11.49 9.65
N GLY A 261 22.62 -11.37 8.97
CA GLY A 261 21.31 -11.73 9.50
C GLY A 261 20.74 -10.70 10.47
N ARG A 262 21.24 -9.45 10.48
CA ARG A 262 20.75 -8.40 11.37
C ARG A 262 19.68 -7.57 10.68
N GLY A 263 18.51 -7.49 11.31
CA GLY A 263 17.43 -6.61 10.85
C GLY A 263 17.79 -5.14 10.99
N LEU A 264 17.53 -4.36 9.94
CA LEU A 264 17.65 -2.91 9.93
C LEU A 264 16.33 -2.28 10.36
N SER A 265 16.42 -1.20 11.15
CA SER A 265 15.24 -0.41 11.49
C SER A 265 14.75 0.38 10.26
N GLY A 266 13.45 0.69 10.20
CA GLY A 266 12.91 1.55 9.13
C GLY A 266 13.56 2.94 9.10
N SER A 267 14.05 3.44 10.25
CA SER A 267 14.86 4.67 10.32
C SER A 267 16.20 4.52 9.60
N THR A 268 16.88 3.39 9.78
CA THR A 268 18.17 3.11 9.12
C THR A 268 17.98 3.05 7.61
N THR A 269 16.98 2.29 7.16
CA THR A 269 16.64 2.21 5.72
C THR A 269 16.24 3.57 5.16
N THR A 270 15.45 4.36 5.88
CA THR A 270 15.11 5.74 5.48
C THR A 270 16.36 6.59 5.28
N ALA A 271 17.34 6.52 6.18
CA ALA A 271 18.58 7.28 6.07
C ALA A 271 19.41 6.84 4.84
N LEU A 272 19.50 5.52 4.58
CA LEU A 272 20.19 4.98 3.41
C LEU A 272 19.54 5.42 2.09
N LEU A 273 18.21 5.33 2.01
CA LEU A 273 17.45 5.76 0.83
C LEU A 273 17.55 7.27 0.64
N ALA A 274 17.47 8.07 1.71
CA ALA A 274 17.63 9.52 1.64
C ALA A 274 19.00 9.93 1.08
N ALA A 275 20.08 9.29 1.54
CA ALA A 275 21.43 9.51 1.00
C ALA A 275 21.50 9.15 -0.50
N GLY A 276 20.84 8.05 -0.92
CA GLY A 276 20.73 7.67 -2.32
C GLY A 276 20.00 8.70 -3.17
N VAL A 277 18.83 9.14 -2.71
CA VAL A 277 18.01 10.16 -3.39
C VAL A 277 18.75 11.48 -3.52
N LEU A 278 19.47 11.92 -2.48
CA LEU A 278 20.22 13.19 -2.49
C LEU A 278 21.42 13.18 -3.45
N ARG A 279 21.98 12.01 -3.79
CA ARG A 279 22.98 11.94 -4.87
C ARG A 279 22.39 12.30 -6.23
N ALA A 280 21.14 11.92 -6.48
CA ALA A 280 20.42 12.26 -7.72
C ALA A 280 19.75 13.64 -7.67
N HIS A 281 19.39 14.11 -6.47
CA HIS A 281 18.68 15.37 -6.24
C HIS A 281 19.36 16.20 -5.14
N PRO A 282 20.54 16.81 -5.40
CA PRO A 282 21.24 17.63 -4.41
C PRO A 282 20.37 18.78 -3.90
N GLY A 283 20.41 19.05 -2.59
CA GLY A 283 19.63 20.14 -1.97
C GLY A 283 18.16 19.84 -1.75
N ALA A 284 17.67 18.66 -2.12
CA ALA A 284 16.24 18.35 -2.06
C ALA A 284 15.70 18.21 -0.63
N THR A 285 14.40 18.46 -0.48
CA THR A 285 13.67 18.24 0.77
C THR A 285 13.36 16.76 0.96
N ILE A 286 13.64 16.24 2.16
CA ILE A 286 13.37 14.85 2.55
C ILE A 286 12.46 14.83 3.78
N LEU A 287 11.35 14.11 3.71
CA LEU A 287 10.45 13.97 4.86
C LEU A 287 10.85 12.80 5.76
N HIS A 288 10.60 12.95 7.06
CA HIS A 288 10.66 11.83 8.01
C HIS A 288 9.61 12.00 9.11
N ASN A 289 8.98 10.91 9.56
CA ASN A 289 7.95 11.02 10.58
C ASN A 289 8.51 11.24 12.00
N LEU A 290 7.59 11.49 12.93
CA LEU A 290 7.87 11.87 14.32
C LEU A 290 8.76 10.86 15.06
N ILE A 291 8.60 9.58 14.76
CA ILE A 291 9.22 8.46 15.49
C ILE A 291 10.51 7.95 14.84
N CYS A 292 10.94 8.52 13.71
CA CYS A 292 12.23 8.22 13.12
C CYS A 292 13.39 8.63 14.04
N SER A 293 14.47 7.85 14.01
CA SER A 293 15.72 8.13 14.74
C SER A 293 16.30 9.47 14.31
N ARG A 294 17.02 10.14 15.22
CA ARG A 294 17.81 11.35 14.94
C ARG A 294 18.84 11.17 13.82
N ALA A 295 19.27 9.93 13.58
CA ALA A 295 20.18 9.62 12.48
C ALA A 295 19.63 10.04 11.11
N VAL A 296 18.31 9.97 10.88
CA VAL A 296 17.68 10.32 9.61
C VAL A 296 17.93 11.79 9.24
N PRO A 297 17.51 12.79 10.04
CA PRO A 297 17.78 14.18 9.72
C PRO A 297 19.26 14.57 9.80
N GLU A 298 20.10 13.82 10.52
CA GLU A 298 21.56 14.02 10.53
C GLU A 298 22.18 13.62 9.17
N VAL A 299 21.87 12.41 8.67
CA VAL A 299 22.32 11.92 7.35
C VAL A 299 21.80 12.78 6.21
N VAL A 300 20.54 13.24 6.28
CA VAL A 300 19.99 14.15 5.26
C VAL A 300 20.81 15.44 5.16
N ARG A 301 21.18 16.05 6.30
CA ARG A 301 22.00 17.28 6.31
C ARG A 301 23.43 17.03 5.85
N GLU A 302 24.02 15.91 6.26
CA GLU A 302 25.35 15.49 5.82
C GLU A 302 25.45 15.39 4.29
N HIS A 303 24.37 14.94 3.64
CA HIS A 303 24.26 14.82 2.19
C HIS A 303 23.68 16.08 1.52
N GLY A 304 23.65 17.22 2.22
CA GLY A 304 23.24 18.52 1.68
C GLY A 304 21.73 18.70 1.45
N GLY A 305 20.89 17.81 1.98
CA GLY A 305 19.43 17.89 1.90
C GLY A 305 18.78 18.70 3.03
N VAL A 306 17.47 18.93 2.90
CA VAL A 306 16.66 19.63 3.91
C VAL A 306 15.69 18.64 4.58
N PRO A 307 15.91 18.23 5.84
CA PRO A 307 15.01 17.33 6.53
C PRO A 307 13.77 18.07 7.04
N VAL A 308 12.58 17.53 6.79
CA VAL A 308 11.32 18.04 7.32
C VAL A 308 10.59 16.95 8.09
N ARG A 309 10.31 17.23 9.37
CA ARG A 309 9.60 16.30 10.26
C ARG A 309 8.09 16.37 10.06
N THR A 310 7.41 15.22 10.09
CA THR A 310 5.95 15.10 9.93
C THR A 310 5.30 14.29 11.04
N LYS A 311 3.96 14.33 11.12
CA LYS A 311 3.17 13.36 11.90
C LYS A 311 3.31 11.94 11.29
N VAL A 312 3.03 10.92 12.10
CA VAL A 312 2.99 9.51 11.64
C VAL A 312 1.71 9.28 10.83
N GLY A 313 1.82 8.63 9.67
CA GLY A 313 0.68 8.26 8.82
C GLY A 313 0.86 8.66 7.36
N HIS A 314 0.53 7.74 6.45
CA HIS A 314 0.79 7.87 5.02
C HIS A 314 0.09 9.07 4.37
N SER A 315 -1.13 9.40 4.77
CA SER A 315 -1.89 10.55 4.24
C SER A 315 -1.22 11.88 4.60
N PHE A 316 -0.70 12.03 5.82
CA PHE A 316 0.03 13.22 6.24
C PHE A 316 1.37 13.37 5.50
N ILE A 317 2.08 12.26 5.25
CA ILE A 317 3.31 12.29 4.44
C ILE A 317 3.00 12.74 3.02
N LYS A 318 2.03 12.13 2.34
CA LYS A 318 1.62 12.47 0.96
C LYS A 318 1.26 13.94 0.82
N GLN A 319 0.44 14.45 1.74
CA GLN A 319 0.07 15.87 1.76
C GLN A 319 1.29 16.76 1.97
N ARG A 320 2.18 16.41 2.92
CA ARG A 320 3.36 17.23 3.19
C ARG A 320 4.37 17.20 2.03
N MET A 321 4.48 16.10 1.28
CA MET A 321 5.31 16.04 0.08
C MET A 321 4.80 17.01 -0.98
N LEU A 322 3.47 17.15 -1.12
CA LEU A 322 2.87 18.14 -2.00
C LEU A 322 3.19 19.58 -1.57
N GLU A 323 3.03 19.90 -0.29
CA GLU A 323 3.25 21.25 0.25
C GLU A 323 4.72 21.69 0.20
N THR A 324 5.65 20.75 0.36
CA THR A 324 7.09 21.05 0.49
C THR A 324 7.89 20.79 -0.78
N GLY A 325 7.28 20.14 -1.78
CA GLY A 325 8.00 19.65 -2.95
C GLY A 325 9.02 18.56 -2.63
N ALA A 326 8.87 17.86 -1.51
CA ALA A 326 9.81 16.80 -1.11
C ALA A 326 9.87 15.69 -2.16
N VAL A 327 11.08 15.26 -2.48
CA VAL A 327 11.33 14.22 -3.49
C VAL A 327 11.20 12.82 -2.92
N PHE A 328 11.40 12.69 -1.59
CA PHE A 328 11.33 11.44 -0.85
C PHE A 328 10.82 11.67 0.58
N GLY A 329 10.13 10.68 1.13
CA GLY A 329 9.76 10.62 2.54
C GLY A 329 9.92 9.20 3.07
N GLY A 330 10.32 9.05 4.34
CA GLY A 330 10.40 7.74 4.96
C GLY A 330 9.86 7.69 6.38
N GLU A 331 9.26 6.56 6.74
CA GLU A 331 8.71 6.30 8.06
C GLU A 331 9.45 5.17 8.78
N HIS A 332 9.49 5.24 10.10
CA HIS A 332 10.06 4.16 10.91
C HIS A 332 9.35 2.81 10.71
N SER A 333 8.07 2.86 10.36
CA SER A 333 7.23 1.71 10.01
C SER A 333 7.53 1.11 8.64
N ALA A 334 8.56 1.60 7.92
CA ALA A 334 9.02 1.08 6.63
C ALA A 334 8.13 1.36 5.41
N HIS A 335 7.38 2.48 5.43
CA HIS A 335 6.84 3.09 4.22
C HIS A 335 7.85 4.09 3.64
N TYR A 336 8.06 4.06 2.32
CA TYR A 336 9.07 4.84 1.62
C TYR A 336 8.48 5.53 0.38
N TYR A 337 8.16 6.81 0.52
CA TYR A 337 7.39 7.56 -0.47
C TYR A 337 8.28 8.24 -1.49
N PHE A 338 7.96 8.11 -2.77
CA PHE A 338 8.73 8.71 -3.86
C PHE A 338 7.88 9.67 -4.69
N LEU A 339 8.41 10.88 -4.94
CA LEU A 339 7.74 11.86 -5.81
C LEU A 339 7.41 11.28 -7.20
N ARG A 340 8.32 10.46 -7.75
CA ARG A 340 8.16 9.78 -9.04
C ARG A 340 7.11 8.67 -9.05
N ASN A 341 6.77 8.10 -7.89
CA ASN A 341 5.63 7.19 -7.73
C ASN A 341 4.40 7.95 -7.23
N TYR A 342 4.14 9.14 -7.77
CA TYR A 342 2.98 9.96 -7.38
C TYR A 342 2.92 10.35 -5.89
N ARG A 343 4.08 10.41 -5.21
CA ARG A 343 4.22 10.60 -3.74
C ARG A 343 3.69 9.41 -2.94
N ALA A 344 3.40 8.29 -3.59
CA ALA A 344 3.13 7.02 -2.95
C ALA A 344 4.41 6.29 -2.59
N ASP A 345 4.25 5.45 -1.58
CA ASP A 345 5.13 4.34 -1.25
C ASP A 345 5.17 3.31 -2.38
#